data_AF-A0A248LEL0-F1
#
_entry.id   AF-A0A248LEL0-F1
#
_cell.length_a   1.000
_cell.length_b   1.000
_cell.length_c   1.000
_cell.angle_alpha   90.00
_cell.angle_beta   90.00
_cell.angle_gamma   90.00
#
_symmetry.space_group_name_H-M   'P 1'
#
loop_
_entity.id
_entity.type
_entity.pdbx_description
1 polymer ?
#
loop_
_entity_poly.entity_id
_entity_poly.type
_entity_poly.pdbx_seq_one_letter_code
_entity_poly.pdbx_strand_id
1 'polypeptide(L)' 'MQDWLDDEARQVIRAALDECHGNVSAAARQLGLPRTTLISRCQRLGV' A
#
# COMPACT_ATOMS: atom_id res chain seq x y z
N MET A 1 14.37 -9.56 -10.07
CA MET A 1 13.92 -8.30 -10.74
C MET A 1 12.51 -7.89 -10.31
N GLN A 2 11.62 -8.82 -9.95
CA GLN A 2 10.32 -8.50 -9.32
C GLN A 2 10.46 -7.94 -7.90
N ASP A 3 11.53 -8.28 -7.18
CA ASP A 3 11.75 -7.84 -5.80
C ASP A 3 11.85 -6.31 -5.65
N TRP A 4 12.51 -5.62 -6.59
CA TRP A 4 12.68 -4.17 -6.53
C TRP A 4 11.35 -3.41 -6.69
N LEU A 5 10.45 -3.91 -7.54
CA LEU A 5 9.11 -3.35 -7.70
C LEU A 5 8.22 -3.61 -6.47
N ASP A 6 8.37 -4.79 -5.84
CA ASP A 6 7.64 -5.13 -4.63
C ASP A 6 8.16 -4.31 -3.42
N ASP A 7 9.46 -4.00 -3.34
CA ASP A 7 10.04 -3.10 -2.34
C ASP A 7 9.58 -1.65 -2.49
N GLU A 8 9.57 -1.12 -3.71
CA GLU A 8 9.10 0.24 -3.97
C GLU A 8 7.60 0.35 -3.69
N ALA A 9 6.82 -0.63 -4.12
CA ALA A 9 5.39 -0.71 -3.80
C ALA A 9 5.15 -0.79 -2.29
N ARG A 10 5.98 -1.55 -1.56
CA ARG A 10 5.90 -1.64 -0.09
C ARG A 10 6.13 -0.30 0.57
N GLN A 11 7.17 0.44 0.15
CA GLN A 11 7.49 1.76 0.70
C GLN A 11 6.37 2.76 0.44
N VAL A 12 5.83 2.79 -0.79
CA VAL A 12 4.73 3.69 -1.16
C VAL A 12 3.47 3.39 -0.34
N ILE A 13 3.10 2.11 -0.20
CA ILE A 13 1.95 1.70 0.60
C ILE A 13 2.15 2.06 2.07
N ARG A 14 3.36 1.83 2.60
CA ARG A 14 3.67 2.14 3.99
C ARG A 14 3.60 3.64 4.26
N ALA A 15 4.18 4.47 3.40
CA ALA A 15 4.12 5.92 3.52
C ALA A 15 2.66 6.44 3.50
N ALA A 16 1.85 5.96 2.55
CA ALA A 16 0.43 6.34 2.48
C ALA A 16 -0.36 5.89 3.72
N LEU A 17 -0.06 4.71 4.28
CA LEU A 17 -0.67 4.25 5.53
C LEU A 17 -0.24 5.12 6.71
N ASP A 18 1.04 5.46 6.82
CA ASP A 18 1.57 6.29 7.90
C ASP A 18 0.97 7.71 7.86
N GLU A 19 0.88 8.33 6.67
CA GLU A 19 0.22 9.63 6.45
C GLU A 19 -1.28 9.58 6.77
N CYS A 20 -1.92 8.43 6.51
CA CYS A 20 -3.33 8.21 6.81
C CYS A 20 -3.58 7.62 8.22
N HIS A 21 -2.57 7.58 9.09
CA HIS A 21 -2.65 7.01 10.45
C HIS A 21 -3.21 5.57 10.49
N GLY A 22 -2.82 4.73 9.53
CA GLY A 22 -3.28 3.35 9.38
C GLY A 22 -4.64 3.19 8.70
N ASN A 23 -5.27 4.29 8.23
CA ASN A 23 -6.54 4.20 7.53
C ASN A 23 -6.36 3.72 6.09
N VAL A 24 -6.50 2.40 5.90
CA VAL A 24 -6.40 1.73 4.59
C VAL A 24 -7.34 2.33 3.54
N SER A 25 -8.55 2.76 3.91
CA SER A 25 -9.49 3.36 2.95
C SER A 25 -9.04 4.74 2.49
N ALA A 26 -8.45 5.54 3.39
CA ALA A 26 -7.89 6.84 3.04
C ALA A 26 -6.61 6.69 2.20
N ALA A 27 -5.71 5.79 2.60
CA ALA A 27 -4.49 5.48 1.85
C ALA A 27 -4.81 4.94 0.44
N ALA A 28 -5.82 4.08 0.30
CA ALA A 28 -6.25 3.59 -1.00
C ALA A 28 -6.74 4.72 -1.91
N ARG A 29 -7.52 5.67 -1.36
CA ARG A 29 -7.98 6.85 -2.10
C ARG A 29 -6.82 7.76 -2.48
N GLN A 30 -5.84 7.94 -1.59
CA GLN A 30 -4.65 8.74 -1.84
C GLN A 30 -3.79 8.12 -2.96
N LEU A 31 -3.66 6.79 -2.98
CA LEU A 31 -2.93 6.05 -4.01
C LEU A 31 -3.75 5.82 -5.29
N GLY A 32 -5.02 6.23 -5.35
CA GLY A 32 -5.90 6.00 -6.50
C GLY A 32 -6.25 4.53 -6.75
N LEU A 33 -6.14 3.69 -5.71
CA LEU A 33 -6.37 2.25 -5.79
C LEU A 33 -7.73 1.87 -5.20
N PRO A 34 -8.39 0.82 -5.73
CA PRO A 34 -9.48 0.19 -5.02
C PRO A 34 -9.01 -0.33 -3.65
N ARG A 35 -9.82 -0.13 -2.61
CA ARG A 35 -9.53 -0.62 -1.26
C ARG A 35 -9.16 -2.12 -1.23
N THR A 36 -9.87 -2.94 -2.00
CA THR A 36 -9.64 -4.39 -2.09
C THR A 36 -8.26 -4.71 -2.68
N THR A 37 -7.81 -3.94 -3.67
CA THR A 37 -6.48 -4.04 -4.25
C THR A 37 -5.40 -3.65 -3.24
N LEU A 38 -5.60 -2.57 -2.49
CA LEU A 38 -4.65 -2.17 -1.46
C LEU A 38 -4.52 -3.24 -0.37
N ILE A 39 -5.63 -3.79 0.12
CA ILE A 39 -5.63 -4.88 1.12
C ILE A 39 -4.85 -6.09 0.60
N SER A 40 -5.12 -6.53 -0.63
CA SER A 40 -4.42 -7.68 -1.22
C SER A 40 -2.91 -7.42 -1.35
N ARG A 41 -2.51 -6.20 -1.72
CA ARG A 41 -1.10 -5.81 -1.78
C ARG A 41 -0.45 -5.74 -0.41
N CYS A 42 -1.12 -5.20 0.61
CA CYS A 42 -0.64 -5.22 2.00
C CYS A 42 -0.39 -6.65 2.48
N GLN A 43 -1.36 -7.56 2.27
CA GLN A 43 -1.22 -8.97 2.64
C GLN A 43 -0.06 -9.67 1.94
N ARG A 44 0.13 -9.41 0.64
CA ARG A 44 1.24 -9.98 -0.14
C ARG A 44 2.60 -9.41 0.28
N LEU A 45 2.68 -8.12 0.58
CA LEU A 45 3.93 -7.41 0.86
C LEU A 45 4.31 -7.37 2.34
N GLY A 46 3.39 -7.72 3.24
CA GLY A 46 3.62 -7.79 4.69
C GLY A 46 3.67 -6.42 5.37
N VAL A 47 2.87 -5.44 4.91
CA VAL A 47 2.76 -4.08 5.47
C VAL A 47 1.43 -3.81 6.11
#